data_AF-A0A8B5YBZ6-F1
#
_entry.id   AF-A0A8B5YBZ6-F1
#
_cell.length_a   1.000
_cell.length_b   1.000
_cell.length_c   1.000
_cell.angle_alpha   90.00
_cell.angle_beta   90.00
_cell.angle_gamma   90.00
#
_symmetry.space_group_name_H-M   'P 1'
#
loop_
_entity.id
_entity.type
_entity.pdbx_description
1 polymer ?
#
loop_
_entity_poly.entity_id
_entity_poly.type
_entity_poly.pdbx_seq_one_letter_code
_entity_poly.pdbx_strand_id
1 'polypeptide(L)'
;MEEIMFESLDQNGIALNMAEVAILPEEVPLFTKKLVDQGIIISALHNHWIFTEPNILYIHFQSVEPPLTFAKKTAAALSVLR
;
A
#
# COMPACT_ATOMS: atom_id res chain seq x y z
N MET A 1 -6.76 -0.73 5.53
CA MET A 1 -6.60 0.14 4.34
C MET A 1 -7.39 1.40 4.60
N GLU A 2 -6.73 2.54 4.55
CA GLU A 2 -7.36 3.83 4.82
C GLU A 2 -7.75 4.53 3.52
N GLU A 3 -6.84 4.52 2.55
CA GLU A 3 -7.05 5.17 1.26
C GLU A 3 -6.61 4.28 0.10
N ILE A 4 -7.35 4.38 -1.01
CA ILE A 4 -6.94 3.92 -2.32
C ILE A 4 -7.36 4.96 -3.35
N MET A 5 -6.42 5.40 -4.18
CA MET A 5 -6.65 6.43 -5.19
C MET A 5 -6.12 6.00 -6.55
N PHE A 6 -6.85 6.40 -7.59
CA PHE A 6 -6.51 6.19 -9.00
C PHE A 6 -6.52 7.54 -9.70
N GLU A 7 -5.39 7.97 -10.22
CA GLU A 7 -5.23 9.27 -10.87
C GLU A 7 -4.79 9.14 -12.32
N SER A 8 -5.20 10.13 -13.13
CA SER A 8 -4.73 10.28 -14.52
C SER A 8 -4.91 9.03 -15.38
N LEU A 9 -6.07 8.37 -15.30
CA LEU A 9 -6.39 7.21 -16.12
C LEU A 9 -6.31 7.56 -17.62
N ASP A 10 -5.39 6.92 -18.32
CA ASP A 10 -5.18 7.16 -19.75
C ASP A 10 -6.12 6.31 -20.63
N GLN A 11 -6.07 6.56 -21.94
CA GLN A 11 -6.86 5.83 -22.94
C GLN A 11 -6.50 4.33 -23.06
N ASN A 12 -5.35 3.91 -22.51
CA ASN A 12 -4.91 2.51 -22.48
C ASN A 12 -5.34 1.81 -21.17
N GLY A 13 -6.04 2.51 -20.27
CA GLY A 13 -6.47 1.99 -18.99
C GLY A 13 -5.37 1.93 -17.93
N ILE A 14 -4.27 2.68 -18.12
CA ILE A 14 -3.17 2.80 -17.16
C ILE A 14 -3.42 4.04 -16.29
N ALA A 15 -3.25 3.89 -14.97
CA ALA A 15 -3.36 5.00 -14.02
C ALA A 15 -2.14 5.05 -13.11
N LEU A 16 -1.91 6.21 -12.49
CA LEU A 16 -1.16 6.26 -11.24
C LEU A 16 -2.06 5.72 -10.13
N ASN A 17 -1.66 4.63 -9.50
CA ASN A 17 -2.40 4.01 -8.41
C ASN A 17 -1.62 4.22 -7.12
N MET A 18 -2.30 4.67 -6.07
CA MET A 18 -1.72 4.90 -4.74
C MET A 18 -2.62 4.31 -3.68
N ALA A 19 -2.03 3.85 -2.59
CA ALA A 19 -2.78 3.40 -1.43
C ALA A 19 -2.01 3.60 -0.14
N GLU A 20 -2.78 3.65 0.94
CA GLU A 20 -2.30 3.79 2.30
C GLU A 20 -2.94 2.73 3.22
N VAL A 21 -2.12 2.15 4.09
CA VAL A 21 -2.55 1.15 5.07
C VAL A 21 -1.94 1.47 6.43
N ALA A 22 -2.80 1.60 7.45
CA ALA A 22 -2.39 1.50 8.85
C ALA A 22 -1.94 0.07 9.17
N ILE A 23 -0.79 -0.07 9.83
CA ILE A 23 -0.08 -1.33 10.02
C ILE A 23 0.61 -1.37 11.39
N LEU A 24 0.66 -2.55 12.01
CA LEU A 24 1.41 -2.75 13.25
C LEU A 24 2.92 -2.90 12.96
N PRO A 25 3.81 -2.50 13.90
CA PRO A 25 5.26 -2.62 13.73
C PRO A 25 5.74 -4.03 13.34
N GLU A 26 5.13 -5.07 13.92
CA GLU A 26 5.47 -6.46 13.63
C GLU A 26 5.03 -6.95 12.24
N GLU A 27 4.09 -6.27 11.58
CA GLU A 27 3.57 -6.64 10.27
C GLU A 27 4.40 -6.04 9.13
N VAL A 28 5.14 -4.95 9.41
CA VAL A 28 5.94 -4.20 8.42
C VAL A 28 6.86 -5.10 7.59
N PRO A 29 7.67 -6.01 8.15
CA PRO A 29 8.64 -6.77 7.36
C PRO A 29 7.97 -7.66 6.29
N LEU A 30 6.86 -8.32 6.65
CA LEU A 30 6.19 -9.23 5.73
C LEU A 30 5.35 -8.49 4.69
N PHE A 31 4.67 -7.42 5.10
CA PHE A 31 3.86 -6.61 4.19
C PHE A 31 4.72 -5.87 3.16
N THR A 32 5.81 -5.23 3.58
CA THR A 32 6.75 -4.53 2.68
C THR A 32 7.39 -5.50 1.68
N LYS A 33 7.83 -6.68 2.15
CA LYS A 33 8.32 -7.74 1.26
C LYS A 33 7.28 -8.12 0.21
N LYS A 34 6.02 -8.32 0.61
CA LYS A 34 4.96 -8.74 -0.31
C LYS A 34 4.65 -7.66 -1.36
N LEU A 35 4.69 -6.38 -1.00
CA LEU A 35 4.56 -5.27 -1.95
C LEU A 35 5.71 -5.26 -2.98
N VAL A 36 6.95 -5.36 -2.51
CA VAL A 36 8.15 -5.36 -3.36
C VAL A 36 8.16 -6.57 -4.31
N ASP A 37 7.81 -7.76 -3.80
CA ASP A 37 7.70 -8.98 -4.61
C ASP A 37 6.63 -8.86 -5.73
N GLN A 38 5.66 -7.95 -5.60
CA GLN A 38 4.65 -7.64 -6.61
C GLN A 38 5.05 -6.48 -7.56
N GLY A 39 6.25 -5.91 -7.37
CA GLY A 39 6.73 -4.76 -8.12
C GLY A 39 6.06 -3.45 -7.74
N ILE A 40 5.46 -3.35 -6.54
CA ILE A 40 4.88 -2.12 -6.01
C ILE A 40 5.96 -1.30 -5.31
N ILE A 41 5.97 0.01 -5.57
CA ILE A 41 6.90 0.96 -4.96
C ILE A 41 6.35 1.41 -3.61
N ILE A 42 7.13 1.28 -2.54
CA ILE A 42 6.82 1.87 -1.23
C ILE A 42 7.33 3.32 -1.23
N SER A 43 6.44 4.30 -1.09
CA SER A 43 6.78 5.72 -1.12
C SER A 43 7.07 6.29 0.26
N ALA A 44 6.46 5.77 1.33
CA ALA A 44 6.73 6.20 2.70
C ALA A 44 6.32 5.14 3.73
N LEU A 45 6.98 5.18 4.90
CA LEU A 45 6.59 4.47 6.11
C LEU A 45 6.80 5.41 7.31
N HIS A 46 5.74 5.77 8.02
CA HIS A 46 5.81 6.74 9.12
C HIS A 46 4.63 6.61 10.09
N ASN A 47 4.59 7.43 11.15
CA ASN A 47 3.49 7.49 12.11
C ASN A 47 2.64 8.75 11.89
N HIS A 48 1.32 8.65 11.99
CA HIS A 48 0.43 9.82 12.06
C HIS A 48 0.30 10.39 13.49
N TRP A 49 0.54 9.54 14.49
CA TRP A 49 0.36 9.88 15.90
C TRP A 49 1.66 9.70 16.68
N ILE A 50 1.96 10.63 17.58
CA ILE A 50 3.22 10.64 18.34
C ILE A 50 3.16 9.68 19.54
N PHE A 51 1.99 9.55 20.16
CA PHE A 51 1.79 8.74 21.36
C PHE A 51 0.53 7.88 21.20
N THR A 52 0.73 6.61 20.82
CA THR A 52 -0.35 5.62 20.67
C THR A 52 0.08 4.30 21.29
N GLU A 53 -0.89 3.58 21.87
CA GLU A 53 -0.72 2.21 22.35
C GLU A 53 -1.94 1.40 21.86
N PRO A 54 -1.76 0.44 20.93
CA PRO A 54 -0.50 0.06 20.29
C PRO A 54 0.06 1.16 19.38
N ASN A 55 1.37 1.10 19.09
CA ASN A 55 2.00 1.96 18.09
C ASN A 55 1.47 1.60 16.69
N ILE A 56 0.93 2.56 15.95
CA ILE A 56 0.35 2.36 14.60
C ILE A 56 1.18 3.13 13.58
N LEU A 57 1.76 2.41 12.64
CA LEU A 57 2.47 2.94 11.48
C LEU A 57 1.54 3.02 10.27
N TYR A 58 1.98 3.78 9.27
CA TYR A 58 1.28 4.04 8.03
C TYR A 58 2.25 3.84 6.88
N ILE A 59 1.88 2.96 5.94
CA ILE A 59 2.67 2.67 4.76
C ILE A 59 1.94 3.14 3.51
N HIS A 60 2.67 3.95 2.73
CA HIS A 60 2.24 4.51 1.47
C HIS A 60 2.92 3.76 0.33
N PHE A 61 2.17 3.38 -0.68
CA PHE A 61 2.70 2.65 -1.82
C PHE A 61 1.96 2.96 -3.11
N GLN A 62 2.66 2.80 -4.24
CA GLN A 62 2.18 3.22 -5.55
C GLN A 62 2.68 2.34 -6.70
N SER A 63 1.97 2.40 -7.83
CA SER A 63 2.41 1.82 -9.11
C SER A 63 1.68 2.46 -10.29
N VAL A 64 2.30 2.39 -11.48
CA VAL A 64 1.68 2.84 -12.73
C VAL A 64 1.29 1.62 -13.56
N GLU A 65 0.02 1.25 -13.51
CA GLU A 65 -0.54 0.05 -14.14
C GLU A 65 -2.08 0.12 -14.20
N PRO A 66 -2.79 -0.87 -14.78
CA PRO A 66 -4.24 -0.89 -14.71
C PRO A 66 -4.75 -0.97 -13.26
N PRO A 67 -5.75 -0.16 -12.86
CA PRO A 67 -6.30 -0.16 -11.49
C PRO A 67 -6.70 -1.53 -10.95
N LEU A 68 -7.24 -2.40 -11.80
CA LEU A 68 -7.62 -3.76 -11.41
C LEU A 68 -6.40 -4.64 -11.12
N THR A 69 -5.29 -4.45 -11.83
CA THR A 69 -4.03 -5.15 -11.56
C THR A 69 -3.48 -4.70 -10.21
N PHE A 70 -3.41 -3.39 -9.98
CA PHE A 70 -3.01 -2.82 -8.70
C PHE A 70 -3.87 -3.37 -7.56
N ALA A 71 -5.19 -3.34 -7.69
CA ALA A 71 -6.12 -3.84 -6.68
C ALA A 71 -5.86 -5.31 -6.31
N LYS A 72 -5.57 -6.17 -7.30
CA LYS A 72 -5.24 -7.59 -7.06
C LYS A 72 -3.92 -7.76 -6.32
N LYS A 73 -2.88 -7.02 -6.71
CA LYS A 73 -1.58 -7.06 -6.03
C LYS A 73 -1.68 -6.54 -4.61
N THR A 74 -2.42 -5.45 -4.41
CA THR A 74 -2.71 -4.88 -3.09
C THR A 74 -3.48 -5.85 -2.22
N ALA A 75 -4.51 -6.53 -2.75
CA ALA A 75 -5.22 -7.57 -2.01
C ALA A 75 -4.30 -8.75 -1.60
N ALA A 76 -3.39 -9.17 -2.48
CA ALA A 76 -2.38 -10.19 -2.17
C ALA A 76 -1.33 -9.74 -1.15
N ALA A 77 -1.07 -8.44 -1.05
CA ALA A 77 -0.26 -7.86 0.02
C ALA A 77 -1.03 -7.83 1.35
N LEU A 78 -2.26 -7.35 1.34
CA LEU A 78 -3.11 -7.27 2.53
C LEU A 78 -3.37 -8.64 3.16
N SER A 79 -3.36 -9.74 2.38
CA SER A 79 -3.60 -11.08 2.91
C SER A 79 -2.54 -11.60 3.89
N VAL A 80 -1.42 -10.88 4.08
CA VAL A 80 -0.37 -11.24 5.05
C VAL A 80 -0.50 -10.50 6.37
N LEU A 81 -1.43 -9.55 6.46
CA LEU A 81 -1.78 -8.84 7.70
C LEU A 81 -2.70 -9.71 8.57
N ARG A 82 -2.69 -9.48 9.89
CA ARG A 82 -3.44 -10.28 10.87
C ARG A 82 -4.85 -9.78 11.11
#